data_AF-A0A087WZA9-F1
#
_entry.id   AF-A0A087WZA9-F1
#
_cell.length_a   1.000
_cell.length_b   1.000
_cell.length_c   1.000
_cell.angle_alpha   90.00
_cell.angle_beta   90.00
_cell.angle_gamma   90.00
#
_symmetry.space_group_name_H-M   'P 1'
#
loop_
_entity.id
_entity.type
_entity.pdbx_description
1 polymer ?
#
loop_
_entity_poly.entity_id
_entity_poly.type
_entity_poly.pdbx_seq_one_letter_code
_entity_poly.pdbx_strand_id
1 'polypeptide(L)'
;MQPPPPGPLGDCLRDWEDLQQDFQNIQETHRLYRLKLEELTKLQNNCTSSITRQKKRLQELALALKKCKPSLPAEAEGAAQELENQMKERQGLFFDMEAYLPKKNGFAYKDEYEKFKLYLTIILILISFTCRFLLNSRVTDAAFNFLLVWYYCTLTIRESILINNGSRIKGWWV
;
A
#
# COMPACT_ATOMS: atom_id res chain seq x y z
N MET A 1 30.01 57.46 14.26
CA MET A 1 29.81 56.50 15.36
C MET A 1 29.14 55.27 14.75
N GLN A 2 29.83 54.14 14.66
CA GLN A 2 29.19 52.87 14.27
C GLN A 2 28.24 52.45 15.40
N PRO A 3 27.04 51.95 15.09
CA PRO A 3 26.15 51.42 16.11
C PRO A 3 26.86 50.27 16.84
N PRO A 4 26.67 50.15 18.16
CA PRO A 4 27.29 49.07 18.93
C PRO A 4 26.88 47.72 18.33
N PRO A 5 27.80 46.74 18.25
CA PRO A 5 27.46 45.42 17.77
C PRO A 5 26.30 44.86 18.61
N PRO A 6 25.33 44.20 17.99
CA PRO A 6 24.21 43.61 18.71
C PRO A 6 24.76 42.69 19.81
N GLY A 7 24.25 42.86 21.02
CA GLY A 7 24.63 42.00 22.14
C GLY A 7 24.09 40.58 21.93
N PRO A 8 24.54 39.60 22.73
CA PRO A 8 24.18 38.18 22.58
C PRO A 8 22.66 37.90 22.53
N LEU A 9 21.87 38.75 23.19
CA LEU A 9 20.40 38.67 23.16
C LEU A 9 19.81 39.12 21.82
N GLY A 10 20.40 40.13 21.18
CA GLY A 10 19.97 40.65 19.88
C GLY A 10 20.28 39.67 18.74
N ASP A 11 21.37 38.92 18.86
CA ASP A 11 21.67 37.80 17.95
C ASP A 11 20.63 36.69 18.10
N CYS A 12 20.36 36.25 19.33
CA CYS A 12 19.36 35.23 19.62
C CYS A 12 17.94 35.60 19.14
N LEU A 13 17.55 36.87 19.25
CA LEU A 13 16.24 37.34 18.77
C LEU A 13 16.14 37.31 17.24
N ARG A 14 17.22 37.65 16.53
CA ARG A 14 17.24 37.56 15.06
C ARG A 14 17.20 36.11 14.59
N ASP A 15 17.99 35.24 15.21
CA ASP A 15 17.96 33.80 14.93
C ASP A 15 16.56 33.21 15.14
N TRP A 16 15.83 33.68 16.18
CA TRP A 16 14.45 33.28 16.43
C TRP A 16 13.47 33.76 15.36
N GLU A 17 13.60 35.01 14.89
CA GLU A 17 12.77 35.55 13.80
C GLU A 17 13.00 34.80 12.48
N ASP A 18 14.26 34.47 12.16
CA ASP A 18 14.62 33.67 10.99
C ASP A 18 14.01 32.26 11.08
N LEU A 19 14.14 31.61 12.25
CA LEU A 19 13.56 30.29 12.50
C LEU A 19 12.03 30.30 12.40
N GLN A 20 11.39 31.37 12.88
CA GLN A 20 9.95 31.55 12.79
C GLN A 20 9.50 31.70 11.33
N GLN A 21 10.25 32.44 10.52
CA GLN A 21 9.98 32.60 9.09
C GLN A 21 10.14 31.28 8.33
N ASP A 22 11.20 30.53 8.62
CA ASP A 22 11.43 29.20 8.03
C ASP A 22 10.32 28.21 8.40
N PHE A 23 9.86 28.23 9.65
CA PHE A 23 8.75 27.40 10.08
C PHE A 23 7.46 27.71 9.30
N GLN A 24 7.13 28.98 9.08
CA GLN A 24 5.98 29.37 8.25
C GLN A 24 6.12 28.86 6.81
N ASN A 25 7.31 28.97 6.23
CA ASN A 25 7.60 28.47 4.88
C ASN A 25 7.42 26.94 4.79
N ILE A 26 7.87 26.20 5.81
CA ILE A 26 7.68 24.75 5.90
C ILE A 26 6.18 24.41 6.01
N GLN A 27 5.41 25.15 6.81
CA GLN A 27 3.98 24.92 6.95
C GLN A 27 3.23 25.08 5.61
N GLU A 28 3.54 26.13 4.83
CA GLU A 28 2.90 26.31 3.52
C GLU A 28 3.37 25.27 2.50
N THR A 29 4.66 24.92 2.52
CA THR A 29 5.21 23.83 1.67
C THR A 29 4.51 22.50 1.97
N HIS A 30 4.32 22.17 3.25
CA HIS A 30 3.59 20.98 3.67
C HIS A 30 2.11 21.03 3.25
N ARG A 31 1.46 22.20 3.33
CA ARG A 31 0.08 22.39 2.86
C ARG A 31 -0.01 22.11 1.35
N LEU A 32 0.89 22.67 0.56
CA LEU A 32 0.94 22.46 -0.89
C LEU A 32 1.24 21.00 -1.26
N TYR A 33 2.18 20.38 -0.55
CA TYR A 33 2.48 18.96 -0.69
C TYR A 33 1.23 18.10 -0.48
N ARG A 34 0.47 18.36 0.58
CA ARG A 34 -0.78 17.63 0.87
C ARG A 34 -1.83 17.78 -0.23
N LEU A 35 -2.03 18.99 -0.75
CA LEU A 35 -2.96 19.23 -1.85
C LEU A 35 -2.55 18.46 -3.12
N LYS A 36 -1.27 18.53 -3.50
CA LYS A 36 -0.75 17.77 -4.65
C LYS A 36 -0.88 16.26 -4.46
N LEU A 37 -0.68 15.77 -3.24
CA LEU A 37 -0.84 14.35 -2.92
C LEU A 37 -2.30 13.90 -3.09
N GLU A 38 -3.27 14.73 -2.68
CA GLU A 38 -4.70 14.45 -2.89
C GLU A 38 -5.07 14.43 -4.37
N GLU A 39 -4.58 15.38 -5.16
CA GLU A 39 -4.77 15.41 -6.62
C GLU A 39 -4.17 14.19 -7.32
N LEU A 40 -2.93 13.83 -6.97
CA LEU A 40 -2.27 12.63 -7.49
C LEU A 40 -3.05 11.37 -7.13
N THR A 41 -3.52 11.25 -5.88
CA THR A 41 -4.32 10.10 -5.43
C THR A 41 -5.62 9.98 -6.23
N LYS A 42 -6.29 11.11 -6.49
CA LYS A 42 -7.51 11.13 -7.30
C LYS A 42 -7.25 10.68 -8.74
N LEU A 43 -6.18 11.18 -9.36
CA LEU A 43 -5.77 10.76 -10.70
C LEU A 43 -5.43 9.27 -10.76
N GLN A 44 -4.68 8.77 -9.79
CA GLN A 44 -4.32 7.34 -9.68
C GLN A 44 -5.56 6.45 -9.57
N ASN A 45 -6.53 6.82 -8.73
CA ASN A 45 -7.78 6.08 -8.58
C ASN A 45 -8.60 6.07 -9.88
N ASN A 46 -8.70 7.21 -10.55
CA ASN A 46 -9.41 7.32 -11.82
C ASN A 46 -8.75 6.48 -12.92
N CYS A 47 -7.42 6.52 -13.01
CA CYS A 47 -6.65 5.76 -13.99
C CYS A 47 -6.80 4.26 -13.74
N THR A 48 -6.59 3.81 -12.50
CA THR A 48 -6.76 2.40 -12.07
C THR A 48 -8.16 1.87 -12.38
N SER A 49 -9.20 2.65 -12.06
CA SER A 49 -10.61 2.27 -12.28
C SER A 49 -10.92 2.16 -13.78
N SER A 50 -10.39 3.08 -14.58
CA SER A 50 -10.59 3.12 -16.03
C SER A 50 -9.88 1.97 -16.73
N ILE A 51 -8.62 1.70 -16.36
CA ILE A 51 -7.84 0.57 -16.87
C ILE A 51 -8.54 -0.76 -16.53
N THR A 52 -8.99 -0.93 -15.27
CA THR A 52 -9.71 -2.12 -14.84
C THR A 52 -10.97 -2.36 -15.68
N ARG A 53 -11.76 -1.29 -15.91
CA ARG A 53 -12.98 -1.35 -16.72
C ARG A 53 -12.68 -1.71 -18.17
N GLN A 54 -11.67 -1.08 -18.77
CA GLN A 54 -11.24 -1.36 -20.15
C GLN A 54 -10.72 -2.80 -20.30
N LYS A 55 -9.86 -3.27 -19.39
CA LYS A 55 -9.34 -4.65 -19.40
C LYS A 55 -10.48 -5.67 -19.34
N LYS A 56 -11.50 -5.44 -18.49
CA LYS A 56 -12.68 -6.31 -18.43
C LYS A 56 -13.42 -6.37 -19.77
N ARG A 57 -13.68 -5.21 -20.39
CA ARG A 57 -14.34 -5.15 -21.71
C ARG A 57 -13.52 -5.81 -22.81
N LEU A 58 -12.20 -5.62 -22.81
CA LEU A 58 -11.31 -6.31 -23.75
C LEU A 58 -11.37 -7.83 -23.57
N GLN A 59 -11.41 -8.34 -22.34
CA GLN A 59 -11.54 -9.77 -22.09
C GLN A 59 -12.88 -10.32 -22.59
N GLU A 60 -13.98 -9.61 -22.35
CA GLU A 60 -15.32 -9.97 -22.86
C GLU A 60 -15.34 -10.00 -24.40
N LEU A 61 -14.75 -8.98 -25.03
CA LEU A 61 -14.63 -8.91 -26.50
C LEU A 61 -13.76 -10.03 -27.06
N ALA A 62 -12.67 -10.40 -26.38
CA ALA A 62 -11.78 -11.47 -26.83
C ALA A 62 -12.49 -12.83 -26.78
N LEU A 63 -13.30 -13.05 -25.75
CA LEU A 63 -14.14 -14.24 -25.63
C LEU A 63 -15.22 -14.30 -26.72
N ALA A 64 -15.87 -13.17 -27.02
CA ALA A 64 -16.84 -13.08 -28.11
C ALA A 64 -16.19 -13.35 -29.47
N LEU A 65 -15.04 -12.74 -29.74
CA LEU A 65 -14.27 -12.94 -30.98
C LEU A 65 -13.87 -14.41 -31.15
N LYS A 66 -13.39 -15.05 -30.08
CA LYS A 66 -13.02 -16.47 -30.09
C LYS A 66 -14.21 -17.39 -30.40
N LYS A 67 -15.42 -17.02 -29.97
CA LYS A 67 -16.66 -17.77 -30.28
C LYS A 67 -17.12 -17.58 -31.73
N CYS A 68 -16.91 -16.41 -32.32
CA CYS A 68 -17.30 -16.11 -33.71
C CYS A 68 -16.28 -16.58 -34.75
N LYS A 69 -15.01 -16.76 -34.37
CA LYS A 69 -13.90 -17.18 -35.25
C LYS A 69 -14.20 -18.43 -36.13
N PRO A 70 -14.85 -19.49 -35.63
CA PRO A 70 -15.13 -20.71 -36.42
C PRO A 70 -16.20 -20.54 -37.51
N SER A 71 -17.02 -19.49 -37.43
CA SER A 71 -18.18 -19.25 -38.29
C SER A 71 -18.00 -18.03 -39.20
N LEU A 72 -16.79 -17.45 -39.24
CA LEU A 72 -16.47 -16.26 -40.03
C LEU A 72 -16.14 -16.62 -41.49
N PRO A 73 -16.63 -15.83 -42.47
CA PRO A 73 -16.19 -15.94 -43.87
C PRO A 73 -14.71 -15.60 -44.03
N ALA A 74 -14.03 -16.20 -45.04
CA ALA A 74 -12.61 -15.98 -45.30
C ALA A 74 -12.21 -14.50 -45.49
N GLU A 75 -13.11 -13.65 -46.01
CA GLU A 75 -12.87 -12.20 -46.14
C GLU A 75 -12.88 -11.46 -44.80
N ALA A 76 -13.60 -11.98 -43.79
CA ALA A 76 -13.73 -11.35 -42.47
C ALA A 76 -12.67 -11.84 -41.46
N GLU A 77 -11.91 -12.90 -41.79
CA GLU A 77 -10.80 -13.39 -40.96
C GLU A 77 -9.68 -12.34 -40.80
N GLY A 78 -9.36 -11.58 -41.86
CA GLY A 78 -8.36 -10.51 -41.80
C GLY A 78 -8.75 -9.40 -40.82
N ALA A 79 -10.01 -8.98 -40.81
CA ALA A 79 -10.53 -7.99 -39.88
C ALA A 79 -10.55 -8.51 -38.42
N ALA A 80 -10.86 -9.80 -38.23
CA ALA A 80 -10.80 -10.44 -36.92
C ALA A 80 -9.35 -10.51 -36.38
N GLN A 81 -8.38 -10.78 -37.25
CA GLN A 81 -6.97 -10.83 -36.88
C GLN A 81 -6.40 -9.44 -36.54
N GLU A 82 -6.77 -8.42 -37.31
CA GLU A 82 -6.41 -7.03 -37.01
C GLU A 82 -6.97 -6.57 -35.66
N LEU A 83 -8.24 -6.90 -35.39
CA LEU A 83 -8.85 -6.61 -34.09
C LEU A 83 -8.11 -7.32 -32.94
N GLU A 84 -7.70 -8.57 -33.12
CA GLU A 84 -6.93 -9.33 -32.12
C GLU A 84 -5.57 -8.66 -31.83
N ASN A 85 -4.89 -8.14 -32.87
CA ASN A 85 -3.62 -7.43 -32.74
C ASN A 85 -3.78 -6.12 -31.96
N GLN A 86 -4.78 -5.29 -32.31
CA GLN A 86 -5.09 -4.06 -31.58
C GLN A 86 -5.43 -4.32 -30.11
N MET A 87 -6.12 -5.43 -29.82
CA MET A 87 -6.42 -5.83 -28.45
C MET A 87 -5.15 -6.19 -27.67
N LYS A 88 -4.19 -6.90 -28.28
CA LYS A 88 -2.89 -7.22 -27.66
C LYS A 88 -2.05 -5.97 -27.43
N GLU A 89 -1.98 -5.07 -28.40
CA GLU A 89 -1.27 -3.80 -28.27
C GLU A 89 -1.83 -2.97 -27.10
N ARG A 90 -3.16 -2.82 -27.03
CA ARG A 90 -3.82 -2.13 -25.90
C ARG A 90 -3.55 -2.79 -24.56
N GLN A 91 -3.46 -4.12 -24.50
CA GLN A 91 -3.07 -4.83 -23.27
C GLN A 91 -1.63 -4.50 -22.84
N GLY A 92 -0.70 -4.40 -23.80
CA GLY A 92 0.67 -3.96 -23.55
C GLY A 92 0.71 -2.53 -22.98
N LEU A 93 0.00 -1.60 -23.61
CA LEU A 93 -0.09 -0.21 -23.12
C LEU A 93 -0.68 -0.12 -21.71
N PHE A 94 -1.68 -0.93 -21.38
CA PHE A 94 -2.21 -0.97 -20.02
C PHE A 94 -1.19 -1.51 -19.00
N PHE A 95 -0.38 -2.49 -19.39
CA PHE A 95 0.69 -3.00 -18.52
C PHE A 95 1.72 -1.92 -18.21
N ASP A 96 2.14 -1.16 -19.22
CA ASP A 96 3.07 -0.03 -19.04
C ASP A 96 2.45 1.05 -18.15
N MET A 97 1.20 1.44 -18.39
CA MET A 97 0.48 2.40 -17.55
C MET A 97 0.35 1.93 -16.09
N GLU A 98 0.06 0.66 -15.85
CA GLU A 98 -0.01 0.06 -14.51
C GLU A 98 1.35 0.04 -13.79
N ALA A 99 2.46 0.03 -14.52
CA ALA A 99 3.80 0.09 -13.93
C ALA A 99 4.12 1.46 -13.29
N TYR A 100 3.55 2.54 -13.83
CA TYR A 100 3.71 3.91 -13.29
C TYR A 100 2.69 4.26 -12.21
N LEU A 101 1.59 3.51 -12.13
CA LEU A 101 0.66 3.64 -11.02
C LEU A 101 1.32 3.08 -9.76
N PRO A 102 1.09 3.67 -8.58
CA PRO A 102 1.60 3.11 -7.34
C PRO A 102 1.04 1.70 -7.25
N LYS A 103 1.94 0.71 -7.33
CA LYS A 103 1.59 -0.66 -7.00
C LYS A 103 0.97 -0.60 -5.60
N LYS A 104 -0.09 -1.37 -5.34
CA LYS A 104 -0.70 -1.52 -4.01
C LYS A 104 0.25 -2.13 -2.96
N ASN A 105 1.55 -1.86 -3.02
CA ASN A 105 2.60 -2.41 -2.17
C ASN A 105 2.45 -1.96 -0.72
N GLY A 106 1.86 -0.79 -0.46
CA GLY A 106 1.48 -0.38 0.89
C GLY A 106 0.39 -1.28 1.52
N PHE A 107 -0.47 -1.87 0.69
CA PHE A 107 -1.44 -2.87 1.14
C PHE A 107 -0.82 -4.26 1.21
N ALA A 108 0.21 -4.58 0.43
CA ALA A 108 0.83 -5.91 0.45
C ALA A 108 1.45 -6.21 1.83
N TYR A 109 2.27 -5.31 2.37
CA TYR A 109 2.86 -5.53 3.71
C TYR A 109 1.80 -5.53 4.82
N LYS A 110 0.77 -4.69 4.69
CA LYS A 110 -0.37 -4.68 5.62
C LYS A 110 -1.20 -5.97 5.55
N ASP A 111 -1.47 -6.48 4.36
CA ASP A 111 -2.19 -7.73 4.12
C ASP A 111 -1.37 -8.94 4.61
N GLU A 112 -0.06 -8.95 4.37
CA GLU A 112 0.86 -9.94 4.94
C GLU A 112 0.90 -9.89 6.47
N TYR A 113 0.88 -8.69 7.06
CA TYR A 113 0.76 -8.50 8.51
C TYR A 113 -0.56 -9.04 9.06
N GLU A 114 -1.69 -8.71 8.43
CA GLU A 114 -3.02 -9.18 8.84
C GLU A 114 -3.17 -10.71 8.68
N LYS A 115 -2.64 -11.29 7.60
CA LYS A 115 -2.57 -12.75 7.39
C LYS A 115 -1.71 -13.46 8.44
N PHE A 116 -0.53 -12.90 8.75
CA PHE A 116 0.35 -13.42 9.80
C PHE A 116 -0.33 -13.41 11.17
N LYS A 117 -1.00 -12.30 11.50
CA LYS A 117 -1.79 -12.15 12.73
C LYS A 117 -2.89 -13.22 12.82
N LEU A 118 -3.65 -13.43 11.75
CA LEU A 118 -4.72 -14.41 11.69
C LEU A 118 -4.21 -15.85 11.84
N TYR A 119 -3.18 -16.22 11.08
CA TYR A 119 -2.62 -17.58 11.09
C TYR A 119 -2.11 -17.98 12.48
N LEU A 120 -1.35 -17.09 13.14
CA LEU A 120 -0.83 -17.36 14.47
C LEU A 120 -1.93 -17.34 15.55
N THR A 121 -2.95 -16.50 15.41
CA THR A 121 -4.12 -16.54 16.31
C THR A 121 -4.84 -17.89 16.23
N ILE A 122 -5.03 -18.43 15.02
CA ILE A 122 -5.65 -19.75 14.83
C ILE A 122 -4.79 -20.85 15.45
N ILE A 123 -3.48 -20.82 15.22
CA ILE A 123 -2.54 -21.78 15.84
C ILE A 123 -2.60 -21.71 17.37
N LEU A 124 -2.59 -20.51 17.95
CA LEU A 124 -2.67 -20.32 19.41
C LEU A 124 -3.98 -20.88 19.99
N ILE A 125 -5.11 -20.70 19.30
CA ILE A 125 -6.41 -21.26 19.72
C ILE A 125 -6.38 -22.79 19.68
N LEU A 126 -5.85 -23.39 18.60
CA LEU A 126 -5.76 -24.85 18.46
C LEU A 126 -4.83 -25.47 19.50
N ILE A 127 -3.67 -24.85 19.76
CA ILE A 127 -2.75 -25.29 20.80
C ILE A 127 -3.40 -25.15 22.18
N SER A 128 -4.07 -24.04 22.47
CA SER A 128 -4.78 -23.83 23.74
C SER A 128 -5.84 -24.91 23.97
N PHE A 129 -6.61 -25.26 22.94
CA PHE A 129 -7.63 -26.33 23.02
C PHE A 129 -6.98 -27.70 23.25
N THR A 130 -5.88 -27.99 22.56
CA THR A 130 -5.13 -29.24 22.69
C THR A 130 -4.47 -29.38 24.06
N CYS A 131 -3.89 -28.31 24.60
CA CYS A 131 -3.35 -28.25 25.97
C CYS A 131 -4.44 -28.50 27.01
N ARG A 132 -5.66 -28.00 26.80
CA ARG A 132 -6.79 -28.20 27.70
C ARG A 132 -7.30 -29.64 27.70
N PHE A 133 -7.22 -30.34 26.57
CA PHE A 133 -7.93 -31.60 26.36
C PHE A 133 -7.03 -32.85 26.35
N LEU A 134 -5.75 -32.74 25.97
CA LEU A 134 -4.91 -33.91 25.65
C LEU A 134 -3.57 -34.00 26.41
N LEU A 135 -2.97 -32.89 26.86
CA LEU A 135 -1.61 -32.92 27.42
C LEU A 135 -1.44 -31.90 28.57
N ASN A 136 -1.59 -32.35 29.82
CA ASN A 136 -1.28 -31.54 31.01
C ASN A 136 0.23 -31.60 31.34
N SER A 137 1.06 -31.13 30.41
CA SER A 137 2.53 -31.17 30.53
C SER A 137 3.11 -29.78 30.77
N ARG A 138 3.99 -29.65 31.77
CA ARG A 138 4.70 -28.40 32.09
C ARG A 138 5.54 -27.87 30.92
N VAL A 139 6.00 -28.76 30.04
CA VAL A 139 6.79 -28.42 28.86
C VAL A 139 5.92 -27.77 27.79
N THR A 140 4.70 -28.27 27.60
CA THR A 140 3.74 -27.72 26.63
C THR A 140 3.31 -26.31 27.03
N ASP A 141 3.11 -26.07 28.34
CA ASP A 141 2.79 -24.75 28.88
C ASP A 141 3.95 -23.76 28.70
N ALA A 142 5.19 -24.17 29.01
CA ALA A 142 6.37 -23.33 28.79
C ALA A 142 6.59 -22.97 27.30
N ALA A 143 6.41 -23.95 26.39
CA ALA A 143 6.52 -23.73 24.95
C ALA A 143 5.42 -22.79 24.43
N PHE A 144 4.20 -22.91 24.95
CA PHE A 144 3.09 -22.01 24.60
C PHE A 144 3.36 -20.57 25.06
N ASN A 145 3.84 -20.38 26.29
CA ASN A 145 4.21 -19.06 26.81
C ASN A 145 5.36 -18.42 26.02
N PHE A 146 6.37 -19.22 25.63
CA PHE A 146 7.45 -18.74 24.77
C PHE A 146 6.92 -18.28 23.40
N LEU A 147 6.02 -19.06 22.80
CA LEU A 147 5.42 -18.74 21.50
C LEU A 147 4.55 -17.48 21.56
N LEU A 148 3.82 -17.27 22.67
CA LEU A 148 3.09 -16.03 22.93
C LEU A 148 4.02 -14.81 22.97
N VAL A 149 5.08 -14.86 23.79
CA VAL A 149 6.04 -13.75 23.90
C VAL A 149 6.68 -13.45 22.54
N TRP A 150 7.10 -14.48 21.82
CA TRP A 150 7.65 -14.34 20.47
C TRP A 150 6.67 -13.69 19.49
N TYR A 151 5.39 -14.10 19.54
CA TYR A 151 4.31 -13.53 18.73
C TYR A 151 4.11 -12.05 19.03
N TYR A 152 4.04 -11.68 20.32
CA TYR A 152 3.91 -10.29 20.75
C TYR A 152 5.07 -9.42 20.28
N CYS A 153 6.31 -9.85 20.48
CA CYS A 153 7.49 -9.10 20.04
C CYS A 153 7.51 -8.89 18.51
N THR A 154 7.22 -9.94 17.74
CA THR A 154 7.25 -9.88 16.27
C THR A 154 6.23 -8.88 15.73
N LEU A 155 5.05 -8.82 16.33
CA LEU A 155 3.98 -7.93 15.89
C LEU A 155 4.23 -6.49 16.27
N THR A 156 4.79 -6.23 17.45
CA THR A 156 5.23 -4.88 17.81
C THR A 156 6.24 -4.31 16.79
N ILE A 157 7.20 -5.12 16.34
CA ILE A 157 8.18 -4.70 15.33
C ILE A 157 7.48 -4.42 13.99
N ARG A 158 6.62 -5.32 13.52
CA ARG A 158 5.92 -5.14 12.25
C ARG A 158 4.94 -3.95 12.28
N GLU A 159 4.27 -3.73 13.40
CA GLU A 159 3.37 -2.60 13.61
C GLU A 159 4.13 -1.27 13.63
N SER A 160 5.31 -1.22 14.28
CA SER A 160 6.21 -0.06 14.23
C SER A 160 6.62 0.29 12.79
N ILE A 161 6.98 -0.70 11.98
CA ILE A 161 7.31 -0.52 10.56
C ILE A 161 6.11 0.01 9.78
N LEU A 162 4.91 -0.53 9.99
CA LEU A 162 3.70 -0.09 9.29
C LEU A 162 3.31 1.35 9.65
N ILE A 163 3.37 1.71 10.94
CA ILE A 163 3.08 3.06 11.43
C ILE A 163 4.09 4.06 10.85
N ASN A 164 5.38 3.74 10.86
CA ASN A 164 6.43 4.61 10.33
C ASN A 164 6.32 4.82 8.80
N ASN A 165 5.74 3.85 8.08
CA ASN A 165 5.42 3.95 6.65
C ASN A 165 4.07 4.65 6.37
N GLY A 166 3.45 5.28 7.38
CA GLY A 166 2.20 6.03 7.22
C GLY A 166 0.94 5.18 7.14
N SER A 167 1.01 3.87 7.46
CA SER A 167 -0.19 3.03 7.51
C SER A 167 -1.05 3.39 8.72
N ARG A 168 -2.32 3.75 8.47
CA ARG A 168 -3.32 3.92 9.55
C ARG A 168 -3.73 2.55 10.08
N ILE A 169 -3.10 2.13 11.17
CA ILE A 169 -3.49 0.97 11.98
C ILE A 169 -3.79 1.48 13.39
N LYS A 170 -4.86 0.96 14.00
CA LYS A 170 -5.12 1.19 15.42
C LYS A 170 -4.19 0.28 16.20
N GLY A 171 -3.43 0.85 17.13
CA GLY A 171 -2.53 0.11 18.01
C GLY A 171 -3.27 -1.08 18.61
N TRP A 172 -2.72 -2.29 18.45
CA TRP A 172 -3.37 -3.51 18.92
C TRP A 172 -3.36 -3.70 20.46
N TRP A 173 -2.66 -2.80 21.17
CA TRP A 173 -2.37 -2.84 22.61
C TRP A 173 -3.20 -1.82 23.39
N VAL A 174 -4.18 -1.19 22.73
CA VAL A 174 -5.16 -0.25 23.31
C VAL A 174 -6.49 -0.94 23.51
#